data_AF-A0A1G6UHK1-F1
#
_entry.id   AF-A0A1G6UHK1-F1
#
_cell.length_a   1.000
_cell.length_b   1.000
_cell.length_c   1.000
_cell.angle_alpha   90.00
_cell.angle_beta   90.00
_cell.angle_gamma   90.00
#
_symmetry.space_group_name_H-M   'P 1'
#
loop_
_entity.id
_entity.type
_entity.pdbx_description
1 polymer ?
#
loop_
_entity_poly.entity_id
_entity_poly.type
_entity_poly.pdbx_seq_one_letter_code
_entity_poly.pdbx_strand_id
1 'polypeptide(L)'
;MPQARSRSTLGESGLLAIGFLALSGAVFAAHSTPATGYELSLYTNTPLAFWILSGCALFVSLLVSFGATTDWYRQLGLGLGGGSLVAFVGLPILRGYRFYGAGDALTHLGWIRGIQSGSFSPIELEYPAFHTVTTILSVIFEIDLAHAALFVIVTLSSLFFLFVTLSVSVGLESPYSTVIGAFSAFLFLPITNLSTYLVPHAMSQAILFFSVTLYLLLKYVGGGAVHPLLSAIGVLFAITSITLVFYHPQLVAHLLVVFLGICVLQYLYRRYRTDHPIVDHRPIYGQTIVLLAAFLAWTTQHDFLLGSVEYAVSGALAYFIGGGSASDSIGSQSTSLAELGASATELFLKLFSPSLVFIGLTGLLMLWTIWENDGTMMRKTNGFVPYFIISLAGLTGVFALYFLGSYGNMYFRVLGLMLVLITITGSIAIVYGLTTFAREHLPAGVHGIVIVGLGFLLLISLVAVFPSPYIYSASPHVTDMSMSGHQTAFDNRDENVTFVGIRAGPNRYADAIRGELTRNQQYDGITSEEIDNGLSRQYIDDRYLIVTQADKGRELRAYQELRYSRRQLNSVGGQYGVNRVESNGEFELYYIYGMDE
;
A
#
# COMPACT_ATOMS: atom_id res chain seq x y z
N MET A 1 22.89 16.33 -41.62
CA MET A 1 22.56 16.16 -40.19
C MET A 1 21.17 16.69 -39.75
N PRO A 2 20.57 17.76 -40.33
CA PRO A 2 19.23 18.23 -39.92
C PRO A 2 18.07 17.26 -40.24
N GLN A 3 18.12 16.57 -41.39
CA GLN A 3 17.06 15.65 -41.83
C GLN A 3 16.91 14.39 -40.96
N ALA A 4 17.98 13.92 -40.31
CA ALA A 4 17.92 12.74 -39.44
C ALA A 4 17.23 13.05 -38.09
N ARG A 5 17.48 14.24 -37.51
CA ARG A 5 16.79 14.70 -36.29
C ARG A 5 15.31 14.98 -36.54
N SER A 6 14.94 15.52 -37.69
CA SER A 6 13.52 15.74 -38.05
C SER A 6 12.72 14.43 -38.15
N ARG A 7 13.34 13.34 -38.64
CA ARG A 7 12.65 12.05 -38.79
C ARG A 7 12.46 11.32 -37.46
N SER A 8 13.42 11.41 -36.53
CA SER A 8 13.30 10.81 -35.20
C SER A 8 12.18 11.45 -34.37
N THR A 9 12.05 12.78 -34.44
CA THR A 9 11.02 13.51 -33.68
C THR A 9 9.60 13.25 -34.19
N LEU A 10 9.44 13.03 -35.50
CA LEU A 10 8.16 12.60 -36.10
C LEU A 10 7.76 11.20 -35.61
N GLY A 11 8.72 10.28 -35.47
CA GLY A 11 8.48 8.94 -34.92
C GLY A 11 8.07 8.96 -33.45
N GLU A 12 8.76 9.74 -32.61
CA GLU A 12 8.44 9.89 -31.18
C GLU A 12 7.06 10.50 -30.96
N SER A 13 6.72 11.54 -31.73
CA SER A 13 5.40 12.18 -31.69
C SER A 13 4.29 11.20 -32.08
N GLY A 14 4.49 10.42 -33.15
CA GLY A 14 3.53 9.41 -33.58
C GLY A 14 3.33 8.31 -32.55
N LEU A 15 4.42 7.80 -31.95
CA LEU A 15 4.36 6.81 -30.88
C LEU A 15 3.59 7.35 -29.67
N LEU A 16 3.90 8.55 -29.20
CA LEU A 16 3.20 9.17 -28.08
C LEU A 16 1.71 9.38 -28.37
N ALA A 17 1.36 9.81 -29.59
CA ALA A 17 -0.04 9.94 -29.98
C ALA A 17 -0.78 8.60 -29.89
N ILE A 18 -0.19 7.51 -30.40
CA ILE A 18 -0.72 6.15 -30.26
C ILE A 18 -0.86 5.77 -28.78
N GLY A 19 0.17 6.06 -27.98
CA GLY A 19 0.18 5.77 -26.54
C GLY A 19 -0.95 6.47 -25.79
N PHE A 20 -1.13 7.78 -25.98
CA PHE A 20 -2.20 8.55 -25.32
C PHE A 20 -3.60 8.17 -25.82
N LEU A 21 -3.75 7.82 -27.10
CA LEU A 21 -5.00 7.25 -27.63
C LEU A 21 -5.29 5.89 -27.00
N ALA A 22 -4.28 5.03 -26.85
CA ALA A 22 -4.42 3.75 -26.17
C ALA A 22 -4.82 3.95 -24.70
N LEU A 23 -4.17 4.84 -23.96
CA LEU A 23 -4.55 5.17 -22.59
C LEU A 23 -5.99 5.66 -22.49
N SER A 24 -6.39 6.58 -23.37
CA SER A 24 -7.77 7.10 -23.42
C SER A 24 -8.77 5.98 -23.71
N GLY A 25 -8.46 5.11 -24.66
CA GLY A 25 -9.26 3.94 -24.99
C GLY A 25 -9.33 2.91 -23.85
N ALA A 26 -8.25 2.72 -23.08
CA ALA A 26 -8.24 1.87 -21.90
C ALA A 26 -9.20 2.42 -20.84
N VAL A 27 -9.07 3.68 -20.48
CA VAL A 27 -9.95 4.35 -19.50
C VAL A 27 -11.42 4.26 -19.95
N PHE A 28 -11.69 4.55 -21.21
CA PHE A 28 -13.03 4.41 -21.79
C PHE A 28 -13.54 2.97 -21.72
N ALA A 29 -12.73 1.98 -22.06
CA ALA A 29 -13.12 0.57 -22.01
C ALA A 29 -13.49 0.12 -20.59
N ALA A 30 -12.68 0.49 -19.58
CA ALA A 30 -12.99 0.19 -18.18
C ALA A 30 -14.26 0.91 -17.71
N HIS A 31 -14.43 2.19 -18.06
CA HIS A 31 -15.58 3.00 -17.67
C HIS A 31 -16.89 2.55 -18.34
N SER A 32 -16.84 2.16 -19.61
CA SER A 32 -18.00 1.72 -20.38
C SER A 32 -18.53 0.34 -19.97
N THR A 33 -17.83 -0.35 -19.07
CA THR A 33 -18.28 -1.60 -18.46
C THR A 33 -18.22 -1.42 -16.95
N PRO A 34 -19.24 -0.83 -16.30
CA PRO A 34 -19.27 -0.77 -14.85
C PRO A 34 -19.51 -2.17 -14.25
N ALA A 35 -19.11 -2.36 -12.98
CA ALA A 35 -19.43 -3.57 -12.23
C ALA A 35 -20.93 -3.63 -11.95
N THR A 36 -21.55 -4.77 -12.26
CA THR A 36 -22.99 -5.02 -12.02
C THR A 36 -23.24 -5.80 -10.74
N GLY A 37 -22.17 -6.17 -10.03
CA GLY A 37 -22.20 -6.99 -8.84
C GLY A 37 -20.80 -7.26 -8.29
N TYR A 38 -20.70 -8.19 -7.35
CA TYR A 38 -19.45 -8.51 -6.67
C TYR A 38 -18.45 -9.12 -7.63
N GLU A 39 -17.24 -8.57 -7.61
CA GLU A 39 -16.15 -8.97 -8.51
C GLU A 39 -15.05 -9.59 -7.66
N LEU A 40 -14.91 -10.92 -7.75
CA LEU A 40 -13.92 -11.67 -6.98
C LEU A 40 -12.48 -11.26 -7.29
N SER A 41 -12.23 -10.81 -8.53
CA SER A 41 -10.92 -10.35 -8.97
C SER A 41 -11.10 -9.21 -9.97
N LEU A 42 -10.51 -8.07 -9.63
CA LEU A 42 -10.52 -6.90 -10.50
C LEU A 42 -9.84 -7.22 -11.86
N TYR A 43 -8.82 -8.09 -11.87
CA TYR A 43 -8.12 -8.50 -13.08
C TYR A 43 -9.00 -9.24 -14.08
N THR A 44 -9.77 -10.23 -13.61
CA THR A 44 -10.60 -11.07 -14.48
C THR A 44 -11.89 -10.39 -14.89
N ASN A 45 -12.37 -9.45 -14.08
CA ASN A 45 -13.61 -8.74 -14.33
C ASN A 45 -13.42 -7.44 -15.15
N THR A 46 -12.21 -6.90 -15.21
CA THR A 46 -11.88 -5.75 -16.08
C THR A 46 -11.76 -6.21 -17.54
N PRO A 47 -12.35 -5.50 -18.52
CA PRO A 47 -12.33 -5.92 -19.93
C PRO A 47 -10.93 -6.08 -20.50
N LEU A 48 -10.73 -7.11 -21.35
CA LEU A 48 -9.43 -7.37 -21.99
C LEU A 48 -8.89 -6.15 -22.76
N ALA A 49 -9.77 -5.33 -23.33
CA ALA A 49 -9.41 -4.10 -24.02
C ALA A 49 -8.62 -3.12 -23.12
N PHE A 50 -8.98 -2.99 -21.83
CA PHE A 50 -8.24 -2.16 -20.88
C PHE A 50 -6.79 -2.65 -20.74
N TRP A 51 -6.58 -3.95 -20.60
CA TRP A 51 -5.25 -4.54 -20.40
C TRP A 51 -4.36 -4.41 -21.64
N ILE A 52 -4.91 -4.68 -22.83
CA ILE A 52 -4.17 -4.55 -24.09
C ILE A 52 -3.77 -3.09 -24.33
N LEU A 53 -4.72 -2.16 -24.16
CA LEU A 53 -4.49 -0.74 -24.44
C LEU A 53 -3.57 -0.09 -23.38
N SER A 54 -3.73 -0.41 -22.10
CA SER A 54 -2.82 0.05 -21.04
C SER A 54 -1.42 -0.56 -21.19
N GLY A 55 -1.32 -1.83 -21.58
CA GLY A 55 -0.05 -2.48 -21.89
C GLY A 55 0.66 -1.82 -23.07
N CYS A 56 -0.08 -1.46 -24.12
CA CYS A 56 0.44 -0.69 -25.25
C CYS A 56 0.94 0.70 -24.80
N ALA A 57 0.15 1.43 -24.02
CA ALA A 57 0.53 2.73 -23.48
C ALA A 57 1.81 2.66 -22.61
N LEU A 58 1.92 1.65 -21.75
CA LEU A 58 3.10 1.42 -20.92
C LEU A 58 4.34 1.02 -21.73
N PHE A 59 4.16 0.18 -22.75
CA PHE A 59 5.24 -0.19 -23.65
C PHE A 59 5.76 1.02 -24.43
N VAL A 60 4.87 1.84 -24.99
CA VAL A 60 5.22 3.10 -25.66
C VAL A 60 5.91 4.06 -24.68
N SER A 61 5.38 4.22 -23.46
CA SER A 61 5.99 5.03 -22.42
C SER A 61 7.42 4.61 -22.13
N LEU A 62 7.66 3.31 -21.97
CA LEU A 62 8.99 2.76 -21.70
C LEU A 62 9.95 3.02 -22.85
N LEU A 63 9.54 2.72 -24.08
CA LEU A 63 10.37 2.94 -25.27
C LEU A 63 10.72 4.41 -25.47
N VAL A 64 9.73 5.30 -25.41
CA VAL A 64 9.95 6.74 -25.62
C VAL A 64 10.77 7.33 -24.48
N SER A 65 10.52 6.97 -23.23
CA SER A 65 11.25 7.54 -22.08
C SER A 65 12.75 7.22 -22.11
N PHE A 66 13.12 6.00 -22.53
CA PHE A 66 14.53 5.61 -22.68
C PHE A 66 15.14 6.11 -24.00
N GLY A 67 14.36 6.16 -25.09
CA GLY A 67 14.83 6.51 -26.43
C GLY A 67 14.75 8.00 -26.78
N ALA A 68 14.16 8.84 -25.92
CA ALA A 68 13.83 10.22 -26.23
C ALA A 68 15.04 11.07 -26.64
N THR A 69 14.91 11.75 -27.78
CA THR A 69 15.88 12.71 -28.33
C THR A 69 15.87 14.06 -27.61
N THR A 70 14.76 14.40 -26.96
CA THR A 70 14.59 15.64 -26.18
C THR A 70 13.93 15.36 -24.84
N ASP A 71 14.16 16.21 -23.85
CA ASP A 71 13.56 16.05 -22.52
C ASP A 71 12.04 16.22 -22.53
N TRP A 72 11.50 16.99 -23.49
CA TRP A 72 10.05 17.11 -23.68
C TRP A 72 9.41 15.77 -24.01
N TYR A 73 9.94 15.02 -24.99
CA TYR A 73 9.40 13.69 -25.32
C TYR A 73 9.59 12.69 -24.18
N ARG A 74 10.71 12.79 -23.45
CA ARG A 74 10.94 11.99 -22.24
C ARG A 74 9.86 12.26 -21.21
N GLN A 75 9.59 13.52 -20.90
CA GLN A 75 8.56 13.93 -19.93
C GLN A 75 7.16 13.48 -20.37
N LEU A 76 6.82 13.59 -21.65
CA LEU A 76 5.55 13.07 -22.18
C LEU A 76 5.47 11.54 -22.08
N GLY A 77 6.57 10.83 -22.35
CA GLY A 77 6.65 9.39 -22.16
C GLY A 77 6.42 9.00 -20.69
N LEU A 78 7.05 9.70 -19.75
CA LEU A 78 6.85 9.49 -18.32
C LEU A 78 5.42 9.85 -17.88
N GLY A 79 4.85 10.92 -18.42
CA GLY A 79 3.46 11.31 -18.20
C GLY A 79 2.47 10.27 -18.71
N LEU A 80 2.73 9.65 -19.86
CA LEU A 80 1.95 8.53 -20.39
C LEU A 80 2.00 7.30 -19.46
N GLY A 81 3.20 6.95 -18.99
CA GLY A 81 3.39 5.84 -18.05
C GLY A 81 2.69 6.11 -16.72
N GLY A 82 2.91 7.28 -16.13
CA GLY A 82 2.25 7.73 -14.92
C GLY A 82 0.73 7.73 -15.06
N GLY A 83 0.20 8.27 -16.16
CA GLY A 83 -1.24 8.26 -16.45
C GLY A 83 -1.82 6.84 -16.57
N SER A 84 -1.05 5.91 -17.14
CA SER A 84 -1.45 4.49 -17.22
C SER A 84 -1.51 3.84 -15.85
N LEU A 85 -0.56 4.15 -14.96
CA LEU A 85 -0.58 3.65 -13.58
C LEU A 85 -1.67 4.33 -12.73
N VAL A 86 -1.95 5.61 -12.95
CA VAL A 86 -3.09 6.30 -12.31
C VAL A 86 -4.40 5.65 -12.72
N ALA A 87 -4.59 5.33 -14.01
CA ALA A 87 -5.75 4.61 -14.48
C ALA A 87 -5.85 3.20 -13.88
N PHE A 88 -4.73 2.49 -13.75
CA PHE A 88 -4.66 1.18 -13.09
C PHE A 88 -5.07 1.24 -11.62
N VAL A 89 -4.52 2.18 -10.83
CA VAL A 89 -4.90 2.38 -9.42
C VAL A 89 -6.36 2.82 -9.29
N GLY A 90 -6.81 3.66 -10.22
CA GLY A 90 -8.17 4.16 -10.29
C GLY A 90 -9.20 3.16 -10.80
N LEU A 91 -8.83 1.91 -11.09
CA LEU A 91 -9.76 0.91 -11.62
C LEU A 91 -11.04 0.74 -10.78
N PRO A 92 -11.03 0.71 -9.43
CA PRO A 92 -12.27 0.69 -8.65
C PRO A 92 -13.21 1.86 -8.97
N ILE A 93 -12.67 3.06 -9.20
CA ILE A 93 -13.46 4.24 -9.59
C ILE A 93 -13.96 4.09 -11.03
N LEU A 94 -13.07 3.70 -11.96
CA LEU A 94 -13.43 3.53 -13.37
C LEU A 94 -14.52 2.47 -13.57
N ARG A 95 -14.45 1.38 -12.80
CA ARG A 95 -15.44 0.29 -12.79
C ARG A 95 -16.72 0.64 -12.02
N GLY A 96 -16.81 1.80 -11.39
CA GLY A 96 -18.00 2.23 -10.64
C GLY A 96 -18.24 1.44 -9.35
N TYR A 97 -17.17 1.02 -8.66
CA TYR A 97 -17.32 0.35 -7.37
C TYR A 97 -17.86 1.31 -6.32
N ARG A 98 -18.85 0.86 -5.55
CA ARG A 98 -19.37 1.61 -4.41
C ARG A 98 -18.28 1.94 -3.39
N PHE A 99 -17.44 0.94 -3.07
CA PHE A 99 -16.25 1.10 -2.26
C PHE A 99 -15.26 -0.06 -2.47
N TYR A 100 -14.00 0.15 -2.09
CA TYR A 100 -12.95 -0.87 -2.22
C TYR A 100 -12.18 -1.01 -0.90
N GLY A 101 -12.48 -2.08 -0.17
CA GLY A 101 -12.00 -2.30 1.20
C GLY A 101 -13.12 -2.80 2.13
N ALA A 102 -13.39 -4.11 2.17
CA ALA A 102 -14.43 -4.71 3.02
C ALA A 102 -14.02 -4.95 4.50
N GLY A 103 -12.74 -4.77 4.84
CA GLY A 103 -12.20 -4.92 6.20
C GLY A 103 -12.22 -3.61 6.97
N ASP A 104 -11.11 -3.29 7.65
CA ASP A 104 -10.93 -2.05 8.43
C ASP A 104 -11.18 -0.76 7.62
N ALA A 105 -11.06 -0.80 6.29
CA ALA A 105 -11.43 0.29 5.40
C ALA A 105 -12.89 0.75 5.57
N LEU A 106 -13.83 -0.17 5.86
CA LEU A 106 -15.22 0.20 6.14
C LEU A 106 -15.36 0.91 7.49
N THR A 107 -14.56 0.55 8.50
CA THR A 107 -14.50 1.30 9.75
C THR A 107 -14.02 2.74 9.52
N HIS A 108 -12.98 2.92 8.69
CA HIS A 108 -12.54 4.26 8.31
C HIS A 108 -13.63 5.06 7.58
N LEU A 109 -14.42 4.41 6.71
CA LEU A 109 -15.57 5.04 6.07
C LEU A 109 -16.63 5.48 7.10
N GLY A 110 -16.88 4.66 8.12
CA GLY A 110 -17.72 5.00 9.27
C GLY A 110 -17.19 6.23 10.01
N TRP A 111 -15.89 6.27 10.30
CA TRP A 111 -15.30 7.41 10.97
C TRP A 111 -15.35 8.71 10.16
N ILE A 112 -15.15 8.62 8.83
CA ILE A 112 -15.36 9.77 7.93
C ILE A 112 -16.81 10.28 8.04
N ARG A 113 -17.78 9.36 8.04
CA ARG A 113 -19.20 9.70 8.21
C ARG A 113 -19.47 10.37 9.56
N GLY A 114 -18.95 9.81 10.65
CA GLY A 114 -19.08 10.38 12.00
C GLY A 114 -18.51 11.78 12.13
N ILE A 115 -17.36 12.05 11.50
CA ILE A 115 -16.79 13.41 11.40
C ILE A 115 -17.70 14.33 10.59
N GLN A 116 -18.22 13.87 9.45
CA GLN A 116 -19.10 14.68 8.60
C GLN A 116 -20.44 15.02 9.28
N SER A 117 -21.01 14.09 10.04
CA SER A 117 -22.25 14.30 10.80
C SER A 117 -22.04 15.07 12.10
N GLY A 118 -20.78 15.29 12.52
CA GLY A 118 -20.46 15.93 13.80
C GLY A 118 -20.72 15.03 15.02
N SER A 119 -20.76 13.70 14.83
CA SER A 119 -20.93 12.73 15.92
C SER A 119 -19.74 12.73 16.89
N PHE A 120 -18.54 13.03 16.39
CA PHE A 120 -17.33 13.22 17.18
C PHE A 120 -16.33 14.12 16.41
N SER A 121 -15.36 14.68 17.13
CA SER A 121 -14.31 15.53 16.58
C SER A 121 -13.19 14.69 15.94
N PRO A 122 -12.59 15.14 14.82
CA PRO A 122 -11.41 14.47 14.26
C PRO A 122 -10.28 14.26 15.27
N ILE A 123 -10.11 15.17 16.24
CA ILE A 123 -9.03 15.07 17.23
C ILE A 123 -9.16 13.87 18.18
N GLU A 124 -10.34 13.26 18.25
CA GLU A 124 -10.59 12.05 19.05
C GLU A 124 -10.06 10.77 18.37
N LEU A 125 -9.70 10.86 17.08
CA LEU A 125 -9.03 9.76 16.37
C LEU A 125 -7.52 9.85 16.53
N GLU A 126 -6.89 8.70 16.72
CA GLU A 126 -5.43 8.58 16.79
C GLU A 126 -4.71 9.07 15.51
N TYR A 127 -5.39 9.00 14.35
CA TYR A 127 -4.87 9.37 13.04
C TYR A 127 -5.94 10.05 12.16
N PRO A 128 -6.19 11.36 12.33
CA PRO A 128 -7.31 12.05 11.67
C PRO A 128 -7.05 12.48 10.23
N ALA A 129 -5.80 12.46 9.76
CA ALA A 129 -5.44 13.12 8.49
C ALA A 129 -6.23 12.55 7.30
N PHE A 130 -6.27 11.22 7.16
CA PHE A 130 -7.02 10.57 6.09
C PHE A 130 -8.49 10.99 6.10
N HIS A 131 -9.13 10.86 7.26
CA HIS A 131 -10.56 11.08 7.41
C HIS A 131 -10.93 12.53 7.10
N THR A 132 -10.14 13.47 7.62
CA THR A 132 -10.36 14.91 7.42
C THR A 132 -10.16 15.31 5.97
N VAL A 133 -9.10 14.83 5.32
CA VAL A 133 -8.85 15.10 3.88
C VAL A 133 -9.97 14.51 3.04
N THR A 134 -10.44 13.30 3.33
CA THR A 134 -11.56 12.69 2.61
C THR A 134 -12.84 13.51 2.77
N THR A 135 -13.21 13.94 3.98
CA THR A 135 -14.39 14.78 4.21
C THR A 135 -14.30 16.10 3.42
N ILE A 136 -13.12 16.76 3.43
CA ILE A 136 -12.90 18.00 2.68
C ILE A 136 -13.08 17.76 1.17
N LEU A 137 -12.50 16.68 0.62
CA LEU A 137 -12.61 16.38 -0.81
C LEU A 137 -14.05 16.03 -1.22
N SER A 138 -14.78 15.31 -0.37
CA SER A 138 -16.20 15.02 -0.61
C SER A 138 -17.01 16.31 -0.73
N VAL A 139 -16.77 17.29 0.15
CA VAL A 139 -17.44 18.59 0.10
C VAL A 139 -17.01 19.42 -1.11
N ILE A 140 -15.71 19.48 -1.42
CA ILE A 140 -15.19 20.29 -2.54
C ILE A 140 -15.65 19.76 -3.90
N PHE A 141 -15.62 18.44 -4.08
CA PHE A 141 -15.95 17.82 -5.37
C PHE A 141 -17.42 17.40 -5.48
N GLU A 142 -18.22 17.58 -4.42
CA GLU A 142 -19.63 17.16 -4.34
C GLU A 142 -19.83 15.68 -4.71
N ILE A 143 -18.90 14.83 -4.28
CA ILE A 143 -18.96 13.37 -4.43
C ILE A 143 -19.19 12.73 -3.07
N ASP A 144 -19.77 11.54 -3.02
CA ASP A 144 -19.98 10.86 -1.73
C ASP A 144 -18.65 10.43 -1.09
N LEU A 145 -18.71 10.23 0.23
CA LEU A 145 -17.55 9.91 1.08
C LEU A 145 -16.74 8.70 0.60
N ALA A 146 -17.40 7.67 0.05
CA ALA A 146 -16.71 6.45 -0.36
C ALA A 146 -15.87 6.72 -1.62
N HIS A 147 -16.41 7.42 -2.61
CA HIS A 147 -15.65 7.82 -3.78
C HIS A 147 -14.55 8.83 -3.45
N ALA A 148 -14.81 9.78 -2.53
CA ALA A 148 -13.79 10.69 -2.03
C ALA A 148 -12.61 9.94 -1.37
N ALA A 149 -12.89 8.90 -0.59
CA ALA A 149 -11.87 8.04 0.01
C ALA A 149 -11.03 7.32 -1.05
N LEU A 150 -11.65 6.78 -2.10
CA LEU A 150 -10.92 6.15 -3.22
C LEU A 150 -10.06 7.16 -3.98
N PHE A 151 -10.56 8.40 -4.17
CA PHE A 151 -9.81 9.47 -4.81
C PHE A 151 -8.56 9.87 -4.02
N VAL A 152 -8.62 9.84 -2.68
CA VAL A 152 -7.43 10.03 -1.83
C VAL A 152 -6.38 8.96 -2.10
N ILE A 153 -6.77 7.70 -2.27
CA ILE A 153 -5.83 6.61 -2.59
C ILE A 153 -5.13 6.89 -3.92
N VAL A 154 -5.89 7.22 -4.97
CA VAL A 154 -5.35 7.57 -6.29
C VAL A 154 -4.39 8.77 -6.20
N THR A 155 -4.74 9.78 -5.41
CA THR A 155 -3.91 10.98 -5.20
C THR A 155 -2.59 10.63 -4.52
N LEU A 156 -2.62 9.89 -3.42
CA LEU A 156 -1.42 9.49 -2.68
C LEU A 156 -0.51 8.56 -3.50
N SER A 157 -1.11 7.66 -4.29
CA SER A 157 -0.40 6.85 -5.28
C SER A 157 0.31 7.70 -6.34
N SER A 158 -0.36 8.75 -6.84
CA SER A 158 0.23 9.68 -7.81
C SER A 158 1.38 10.49 -7.22
N LEU A 159 1.24 10.94 -5.97
CA LEU A 159 2.31 11.59 -5.22
C LEU A 159 3.49 10.63 -5.01
N PHE A 160 3.23 9.37 -4.67
CA PHE A 160 4.26 8.35 -4.54
C PHE A 160 5.08 8.20 -5.82
N PHE A 161 4.42 8.06 -6.98
CA PHE A 161 5.12 7.98 -8.27
C PHE A 161 6.01 9.18 -8.55
N LEU A 162 5.47 10.37 -8.35
CA LEU A 162 6.20 11.62 -8.61
C LEU A 162 7.39 11.76 -7.66
N PHE A 163 7.17 11.63 -6.35
CA PHE A 163 8.20 11.97 -5.37
C PHE A 163 9.26 10.87 -5.20
N VAL A 164 8.96 9.60 -5.48
CA VAL A 164 10.01 8.57 -5.63
C VAL A 164 10.88 8.88 -6.83
N THR A 165 10.28 9.25 -7.96
CA THR A 165 11.02 9.63 -9.19
C THR A 165 11.96 10.80 -8.92
N LEU A 166 11.45 11.87 -8.32
CA LEU A 166 12.23 13.05 -7.97
C LEU A 166 13.31 12.74 -6.93
N SER A 167 13.06 11.83 -5.99
CA SER A 167 14.06 11.39 -5.00
C SER A 167 15.26 10.71 -5.66
N VAL A 168 15.03 9.86 -6.65
CA VAL A 168 16.11 9.21 -7.43
C VAL A 168 16.91 10.23 -8.22
N SER A 169 16.23 11.22 -8.84
CA SER A 169 16.90 12.30 -9.58
C SER A 169 17.73 13.24 -8.69
N VAL A 170 17.34 13.44 -7.43
CA VAL A 170 18.16 14.16 -6.44
C VAL A 170 19.33 13.28 -5.99
N GLY A 171 19.11 11.98 -5.86
CA GLY A 171 20.08 11.00 -5.41
C GLY A 171 21.31 10.87 -6.32
N LEU A 172 21.09 10.95 -7.63
CA LEU A 172 22.14 10.78 -8.64
C LEU A 172 21.75 11.55 -9.90
N GLU A 173 22.60 12.48 -10.34
CA GLU A 173 22.36 13.27 -11.54
C GLU A 173 22.65 12.45 -12.80
N SER A 174 21.61 12.10 -13.55
CA SER A 174 21.72 11.39 -14.82
C SER A 174 20.44 11.55 -15.64
N PRO A 175 20.54 11.58 -16.98
CA PRO A 175 19.35 11.58 -17.86
C PRO A 175 18.46 10.34 -17.67
N TYR A 176 18.99 9.25 -17.09
CA TYR A 176 18.24 8.03 -16.81
C TYR A 176 17.60 8.01 -15.42
N SER A 177 17.97 8.92 -14.51
CA SER A 177 17.48 8.90 -13.12
C SER A 177 15.97 9.10 -13.03
N THR A 178 15.42 10.02 -13.81
CA THR A 178 13.97 10.26 -13.89
C THR A 178 13.24 9.05 -14.45
N VAL A 179 13.79 8.42 -15.48
CA VAL A 179 13.16 7.27 -16.14
C VAL A 179 13.17 6.04 -15.25
N ILE A 180 14.32 5.68 -14.70
CA ILE A 180 14.45 4.53 -13.81
C ILE A 180 13.70 4.77 -12.51
N GLY A 181 13.74 5.99 -11.97
CA GLY A 181 12.96 6.36 -10.79
C GLY A 181 11.46 6.18 -11.00
N ALA A 182 10.93 6.64 -12.14
CA ALA A 182 9.52 6.49 -12.48
C ALA A 182 9.11 5.02 -12.64
N PHE A 183 9.83 4.25 -13.47
CA PHE A 183 9.50 2.84 -13.69
C PHE A 183 9.70 2.00 -12.42
N SER A 184 10.61 2.38 -11.53
CA SER A 184 10.76 1.73 -10.21
C SER A 184 9.60 2.09 -9.27
N ALA A 185 9.12 3.34 -9.30
CA ALA A 185 7.95 3.75 -8.53
C ALA A 185 6.67 3.06 -9.02
N PHE A 186 6.54 2.87 -10.34
CA PHE A 186 5.40 2.16 -10.94
C PHE A 186 5.30 0.69 -10.53
N LEU A 187 6.39 0.09 -10.02
CA LEU A 187 6.36 -1.25 -9.46
C LEU A 187 5.50 -1.33 -8.19
N PHE A 188 5.30 -0.23 -7.46
CA PHE A 188 4.57 -0.23 -6.19
C PHE A 188 5.09 -1.26 -5.16
N LEU A 189 6.41 -1.45 -5.08
CA LEU A 189 7.02 -2.43 -4.16
C LEU A 189 6.47 -2.36 -2.71
N PRO A 190 6.16 -1.17 -2.13
CA PRO A 190 5.56 -1.09 -0.80
C PRO A 190 4.20 -1.77 -0.64
N ILE A 191 3.42 -1.98 -1.71
CA ILE A 191 2.08 -2.59 -1.67
C ILE A 191 2.22 -4.11 -1.67
N THR A 192 2.11 -4.73 -0.49
CA THR A 192 2.38 -6.16 -0.29
C THR A 192 1.13 -7.02 -0.11
N ASN A 193 -0.04 -6.41 0.09
CA ASN A 193 -1.28 -7.10 0.46
C ASN A 193 -1.23 -7.91 1.78
N LEU A 194 -0.16 -7.75 2.58
CA LEU A 194 -0.03 -8.35 3.91
C LEU A 194 -0.22 -7.35 5.04
N SER A 195 0.17 -6.10 4.82
CA SER A 195 0.00 -4.99 5.77
C SER A 195 0.05 -3.61 5.13
N THR A 196 0.42 -3.54 3.85
CA THR A 196 0.28 -2.34 3.03
C THR A 196 -0.63 -2.65 1.85
N TYR A 197 -1.66 -1.83 1.68
CA TYR A 197 -2.76 -2.08 0.77
C TYR A 197 -3.09 -0.86 -0.07
N LEU A 198 -3.75 -1.09 -1.20
CA LEU A 198 -4.31 -0.06 -2.06
C LEU A 198 -5.81 0.16 -1.74
N VAL A 199 -6.11 0.35 -0.45
CA VAL A 199 -7.46 0.64 0.08
C VAL A 199 -7.37 1.72 1.15
N PRO A 200 -8.49 2.32 1.61
CA PRO A 200 -8.54 3.14 2.80
C PRO A 200 -7.95 2.46 4.04
N HIS A 201 -6.69 2.79 4.34
CA HIS A 201 -5.92 2.23 5.44
C HIS A 201 -4.83 3.24 5.83
N ALA A 202 -4.97 3.83 7.03
CA ALA A 202 -4.19 4.99 7.46
C ALA A 202 -2.67 4.78 7.37
N MET A 203 -2.18 3.60 7.79
CA MET A 203 -0.76 3.25 7.74
C MET A 203 -0.23 3.17 6.29
N SER A 204 -1.00 2.61 5.35
CA SER A 204 -0.58 2.52 3.94
C SER A 204 -0.50 3.89 3.28
N GLN A 205 -1.45 4.75 3.58
CA GLN A 205 -1.48 6.13 3.09
C GLN A 205 -0.31 6.94 3.64
N ALA A 206 0.03 6.75 4.92
CA ALA A 206 1.19 7.36 5.54
C ALA A 206 2.49 6.93 4.84
N ILE A 207 2.63 5.63 4.48
CA ILE A 207 3.79 5.11 3.73
C ILE A 207 3.88 5.74 2.33
N LEU A 208 2.75 5.87 1.61
CA LEU A 208 2.74 6.52 0.30
C LEU A 208 3.10 8.01 0.42
N PHE A 209 2.52 8.73 1.39
CA PHE A 209 2.81 10.15 1.65
C PHE A 209 4.25 10.39 2.12
N PHE A 210 4.88 9.41 2.78
CA PHE A 210 6.27 9.49 3.20
C PHE A 210 7.23 9.75 2.03
N SER A 211 6.89 9.33 0.80
CA SER A 211 7.68 9.66 -0.41
C SER A 211 7.89 11.18 -0.58
N VAL A 212 6.88 12.00 -0.28
CA VAL A 212 6.95 13.47 -0.33
C VAL A 212 7.95 13.99 0.71
N THR A 213 7.82 13.48 1.94
CA THR A 213 8.70 13.86 3.07
C THR A 213 10.14 13.43 2.81
N LEU A 214 10.35 12.26 2.21
CA LEU A 214 11.66 11.75 1.85
C LEU A 214 12.33 12.58 0.76
N TYR A 215 11.60 12.98 -0.28
CA TYR A 215 12.12 13.90 -1.29
C TYR A 215 12.55 15.24 -0.66
N LEU A 216 11.70 15.80 0.22
CA LEU A 216 12.00 17.05 0.93
C LEU A 216 13.21 16.89 1.87
N LEU A 217 13.36 15.75 2.53
CA LEU A 217 14.55 15.42 3.32
C LEU A 217 15.81 15.46 2.45
N LEU A 218 15.83 14.75 1.31
CA LEU A 218 17.00 14.73 0.41
C LEU A 218 17.34 16.13 -0.11
N LYS A 219 16.33 16.90 -0.54
CA LYS A 219 16.49 18.28 -0.96
C LYS A 219 17.00 19.19 0.16
N TYR A 220 16.49 19.03 1.38
CA TYR A 220 16.89 19.82 2.53
C TYR A 220 18.35 19.56 2.89
N VAL A 221 18.74 18.28 2.97
CA VAL A 221 20.09 17.85 3.34
C VAL A 221 21.12 18.25 2.28
N GLY A 222 20.78 18.11 0.99
CA GLY A 222 21.63 18.50 -0.12
C GLY A 222 21.74 20.02 -0.34
N GLY A 223 20.95 20.84 0.36
CA GLY A 223 20.93 22.29 0.18
C GLY A 223 22.13 23.06 0.74
N GLY A 224 23.07 22.40 1.42
CA GLY A 224 24.24 23.04 2.03
C GLY A 224 23.99 23.64 3.43
N ALA A 225 25.06 23.75 4.23
CA ALA A 225 24.99 24.07 5.66
C ALA A 225 24.53 25.51 6.02
N VAL A 226 24.59 26.47 5.09
CA VAL A 226 24.43 27.91 5.38
C VAL A 226 22.95 28.36 5.38
N HIS A 227 22.00 27.49 5.03
CA HIS A 227 20.58 27.87 4.96
C HIS A 227 19.86 27.80 6.32
N PRO A 228 19.05 28.81 6.67
CA PRO A 228 18.31 28.86 7.95
C PRO A 228 17.22 27.80 7.99
N LEU A 229 16.92 27.23 9.18
CA LEU A 229 15.86 26.22 9.43
C LEU A 229 14.57 26.55 8.66
N LEU A 230 14.20 27.83 8.65
CA LEU A 230 13.00 28.40 8.04
C LEU A 230 13.10 28.66 6.52
N SER A 231 13.99 27.98 5.80
CA SER A 231 13.95 28.01 4.33
C SER A 231 12.64 27.38 3.82
N ALA A 232 12.17 27.75 2.62
CA ALA A 232 10.92 27.20 2.08
C ALA A 232 10.89 25.65 2.09
N ILE A 233 12.01 25.01 1.71
CA ILE A 233 12.16 23.55 1.77
C ILE A 233 12.13 23.04 3.22
N GLY A 234 12.77 23.74 4.16
CA GLY A 234 12.77 23.37 5.57
C GLY A 234 11.38 23.48 6.21
N VAL A 235 10.62 24.52 5.87
CA VAL A 235 9.23 24.68 6.33
C VAL A 235 8.34 23.60 5.74
N LEU A 236 8.44 23.33 4.44
CA LEU A 236 7.68 22.24 3.81
C LEU A 236 8.04 20.89 4.42
N PHE A 237 9.33 20.61 4.65
CA PHE A 237 9.77 19.38 5.28
C PHE A 237 9.22 19.22 6.71
N ALA A 238 9.22 20.30 7.50
CA ALA A 238 8.61 20.30 8.83
C ALA A 238 7.10 20.02 8.75
N ILE A 239 6.38 20.70 7.85
CA ILE A 239 4.94 20.53 7.66
C ILE A 239 4.63 19.08 7.27
N THR A 240 5.29 18.53 6.25
CA THR A 240 5.00 17.15 5.83
C THR A 240 5.37 16.12 6.89
N SER A 241 6.43 16.38 7.67
CA SER A 241 6.80 15.51 8.81
C SER A 241 5.75 15.55 9.92
N ILE A 242 5.20 16.72 10.26
CA ILE A 242 4.10 16.86 11.22
C ILE A 242 2.83 16.19 10.67
N THR A 243 2.53 16.36 9.38
CA THR A 243 1.39 15.70 8.74
C THR A 243 1.45 14.18 8.85
N LEU A 244 2.65 13.57 8.81
CA LEU A 244 2.80 12.13 9.02
C LEU A 244 2.39 11.67 10.44
N VAL A 245 2.49 12.55 11.46
CA VAL A 245 1.99 12.26 12.82
C VAL A 245 0.49 12.03 12.78
N PHE A 246 -0.24 12.91 12.07
CA PHE A 246 -1.70 12.83 11.92
C PHE A 246 -2.16 11.73 10.96
N TYR A 247 -1.30 11.27 10.04
CA TYR A 247 -1.59 10.10 9.22
C TYR A 247 -1.43 8.80 9.98
N HIS A 248 -0.33 8.65 10.72
CA HIS A 248 -0.13 7.47 11.57
C HIS A 248 1.04 7.67 12.56
N PRO A 249 0.79 7.80 13.88
CA PRO A 249 1.86 7.96 14.87
C PRO A 249 2.86 6.80 14.88
N GLN A 250 2.41 5.55 14.69
CA GLN A 250 3.32 4.40 14.60
C GLN A 250 4.35 4.54 13.47
N LEU A 251 3.98 5.12 12.32
CA LEU A 251 4.94 5.37 11.24
C LEU A 251 6.03 6.34 11.72
N VAL A 252 5.62 7.40 12.41
CA VAL A 252 6.54 8.43 12.91
C VAL A 252 7.50 7.85 13.95
N ALA A 253 7.06 6.93 14.81
CA ALA A 253 7.96 6.22 15.71
C ALA A 253 9.09 5.51 14.94
N HIS A 254 8.78 4.85 13.82
CA HIS A 254 9.79 4.24 12.95
C HIS A 254 10.68 5.29 12.25
N LEU A 255 10.09 6.41 11.80
CA LEU A 255 10.85 7.51 11.17
C LEU A 255 11.76 8.25 12.15
N LEU A 256 11.45 8.29 13.44
CA LEU A 256 12.34 8.83 14.45
C LEU A 256 13.62 8.01 14.55
N VAL A 257 13.56 6.67 14.42
CA VAL A 257 14.77 5.81 14.34
C VAL A 257 15.62 6.19 13.13
N VAL A 258 14.99 6.40 11.96
CA VAL A 258 15.64 6.85 10.73
C VAL A 258 16.31 8.22 10.93
N PHE A 259 15.58 9.21 11.43
CA PHE A 259 16.07 10.58 11.58
C PHE A 259 17.16 10.70 12.64
N LEU A 260 17.03 9.99 13.76
CA LEU A 260 18.06 9.92 14.79
C LEU A 260 19.32 9.22 14.26
N GLY A 261 19.17 8.14 13.49
CA GLY A 261 20.29 7.48 12.81
C GLY A 261 21.05 8.44 11.88
N ILE A 262 20.32 9.21 11.07
CA ILE A 262 20.91 10.25 10.22
C ILE A 262 21.60 11.34 11.06
N CYS A 263 21.00 11.79 12.15
CA CYS A 263 21.60 12.77 13.07
C CYS A 263 22.94 12.28 13.64
N VAL A 264 22.97 11.04 14.15
CA VAL A 264 24.18 10.41 14.67
C VAL A 264 25.24 10.32 13.58
N LEU A 265 24.86 9.89 12.38
CA LEU A 265 25.77 9.83 11.25
C LEU A 265 26.39 11.20 10.92
N GLN A 266 25.55 12.24 10.78
CA GLN A 266 26.01 13.60 10.52
C GLN A 266 26.97 14.10 11.61
N TYR A 267 26.66 13.81 12.87
CA TYR A 267 27.51 14.19 14.01
C TYR A 267 28.87 13.49 13.96
N LEU A 268 28.88 12.17 13.75
CA LEU A 268 30.12 11.38 13.70
C LEU A 268 31.02 11.80 12.53
N TYR A 269 30.46 12.03 11.34
CA TYR A 269 31.23 12.49 10.19
C TYR A 269 31.84 13.88 10.45
N ARG A 270 31.07 14.84 10.97
CA ARG A 270 31.59 16.17 11.32
C ARG A 270 32.69 16.10 12.40
N ARG A 271 32.60 15.15 13.33
CA ARG A 271 33.56 15.01 14.44
C ARG A 271 34.86 14.32 14.04
N TYR A 272 34.80 13.35 13.12
CA TYR A 272 35.91 12.44 12.84
C TYR A 272 36.39 12.40 11.39
N ARG A 273 35.66 12.98 10.43
CA ARG A 273 36.00 12.99 8.99
C ARG A 273 35.69 14.34 8.36
N THR A 274 36.67 15.23 8.30
CA THR A 274 36.49 16.60 7.78
C THR A 274 36.30 16.70 6.27
N ASP A 275 36.79 15.71 5.52
CA ASP A 275 36.86 15.79 4.05
C ASP A 275 35.73 15.03 3.34
N HIS A 276 34.67 14.65 4.07
CA HIS A 276 33.57 13.85 3.54
C HIS A 276 32.39 14.73 3.08
N PRO A 277 31.68 14.42 1.96
CA PRO A 277 30.55 15.23 1.47
C PRO A 277 29.45 15.52 2.52
N ILE A 278 29.25 14.59 3.46
CA ILE A 278 28.29 14.73 4.57
C ILE A 278 28.60 15.92 5.49
N VAL A 279 29.85 16.38 5.57
CA VAL A 279 30.23 17.52 6.39
C VAL A 279 29.60 18.81 5.86
N ASP A 280 29.40 18.92 4.56
CA ASP A 280 28.78 20.10 3.93
C ASP A 280 27.25 20.00 3.90
N HIS A 281 26.70 18.80 4.12
CA HIS A 281 25.27 18.57 4.17
C HIS A 281 24.60 19.29 5.32
N ARG A 282 23.42 19.82 5.06
CA ARG A 282 22.65 20.52 6.07
C ARG A 282 22.21 19.56 7.19
N PRO A 283 22.44 19.90 8.47
CA PRO A 283 22.05 19.04 9.58
C PRO A 283 20.52 19.02 9.75
N ILE A 284 19.98 17.84 10.08
CA ILE A 284 18.53 17.68 10.30
C ILE A 284 18.10 17.77 11.76
N TYR A 285 19.01 18.06 12.70
CA TYR A 285 18.73 18.09 14.15
C TYR A 285 17.47 18.88 14.52
N GLY A 286 17.33 20.10 13.97
CA GLY A 286 16.17 20.94 14.23
C GLY A 286 14.86 20.34 13.69
N GLN A 287 14.92 19.71 12.51
CA GLN A 287 13.75 19.03 11.91
C GLN A 287 13.36 17.78 12.72
N THR A 288 14.34 17.03 13.21
CA THR A 288 14.13 15.89 14.10
C THR A 288 13.51 16.32 15.43
N ILE A 289 13.95 17.45 16.00
CA ILE A 289 13.34 18.01 17.22
C ILE A 289 11.89 18.44 16.96
N VAL A 290 11.60 19.09 15.83
CA VAL A 290 10.24 19.47 15.47
C VAL A 290 9.33 18.24 15.34
N LEU A 291 9.79 17.20 14.64
CA LEU A 291 9.04 15.95 14.51
C LEU A 291 8.83 15.28 15.86
N LEU A 292 9.88 15.19 16.70
CA LEU A 292 9.80 14.61 18.03
C LEU A 292 8.82 15.38 18.92
N ALA A 293 8.86 16.71 18.91
CA ALA A 293 7.96 17.55 19.68
C ALA A 293 6.50 17.37 19.23
N ALA A 294 6.23 17.38 17.93
CA ALA A 294 4.90 17.15 17.39
C ALA A 294 4.38 15.74 17.72
N PHE A 295 5.24 14.73 17.58
CA PHE A 295 4.94 13.35 17.95
C PHE A 295 4.58 13.24 19.43
N LEU A 296 5.41 13.76 20.34
CA LEU A 296 5.12 13.71 21.79
C LEU A 296 3.86 14.50 22.15
N ALA A 297 3.67 15.69 21.56
CA ALA A 297 2.48 16.52 21.82
C ALA A 297 1.18 15.82 21.41
N TRP A 298 1.19 15.06 20.31
CA TRP A 298 0.02 14.31 19.85
C TRP A 298 -0.22 13.03 20.66
N THR A 299 0.85 12.30 20.93
CA THR A 299 0.78 10.94 21.47
C THR A 299 0.56 10.91 22.97
N THR A 300 0.90 11.98 23.69
CA THR A 300 0.54 12.13 25.12
C THR A 300 -0.97 12.26 25.35
N GLN A 301 -1.74 12.55 24.30
CA GLN A 301 -3.21 12.60 24.35
C GLN A 301 -3.86 11.24 24.07
N HIS A 302 -3.09 10.22 23.70
CA HIS A 302 -3.59 8.91 23.25
C HIS A 302 -2.75 7.78 23.86
N ASP A 303 -3.37 6.83 24.58
CA ASP A 303 -2.67 5.75 25.31
C ASP A 303 -1.97 4.70 24.40
N PHE A 304 -2.07 4.85 23.08
CA PHE A 304 -1.69 3.87 22.06
C PHE A 304 -0.21 3.44 22.05
N LEU A 305 0.73 4.36 22.31
CA LEU A 305 2.15 4.11 22.08
C LEU A 305 2.85 3.30 23.15
N LEU A 306 2.52 3.56 24.42
CA LEU A 306 3.15 2.83 25.53
C LEU A 306 2.75 1.35 25.50
N GLY A 307 1.48 1.05 25.26
CA GLY A 307 0.99 -0.33 25.16
C GLY A 307 1.59 -1.10 23.98
N SER A 308 1.74 -0.47 22.81
CA SER A 308 2.33 -1.12 21.62
C SER A 308 3.82 -1.43 21.80
N VAL A 309 4.57 -0.52 22.41
CA VAL A 309 6.02 -0.71 22.68
C VAL A 309 6.24 -1.72 23.79
N GLU A 310 5.49 -1.64 24.88
CA GLU A 310 5.57 -2.59 25.99
C GLU A 310 5.27 -4.01 25.52
N TYR A 311 4.23 -4.20 24.71
CA TYR A 311 3.88 -5.50 24.15
C TYR A 311 4.99 -6.05 23.24
N ALA A 312 5.52 -5.23 22.34
CA ALA A 312 6.58 -5.65 21.42
C ALA A 312 7.88 -6.05 22.16
N VAL A 313 8.28 -5.26 23.17
CA VAL A 313 9.48 -5.52 23.96
C VAL A 313 9.30 -6.75 24.85
N SER A 314 8.17 -6.86 25.56
CA SER A 314 7.87 -8.03 26.41
C SER A 314 7.78 -9.32 25.60
N GLY A 315 7.15 -9.29 24.41
CA GLY A 315 7.11 -10.41 23.48
C GLY A 315 8.49 -10.83 22.98
N ALA A 316 9.34 -9.86 22.61
CA ALA A 316 10.71 -10.16 22.15
C ALA A 316 11.56 -10.76 23.27
N LEU A 317 11.44 -10.25 24.51
CA LEU A 317 12.11 -10.82 25.68
C LEU A 317 11.62 -12.25 25.97
N ALA A 318 10.31 -12.51 25.86
CA ALA A 318 9.74 -13.84 26.02
C ALA A 318 10.28 -14.84 24.99
N TYR A 319 10.50 -14.43 23.74
CA TYR A 319 11.15 -15.25 22.72
C TYR A 319 12.57 -15.68 23.12
N PHE A 320 13.40 -14.74 23.58
CA PHE A 320 14.77 -15.07 24.00
C PHE A 320 14.85 -15.94 25.26
N ILE A 321 13.80 -15.93 26.11
CA ILE A 321 13.70 -16.77 27.31
C ILE A 321 13.07 -18.15 26.97
N GLY A 322 12.74 -18.42 25.71
CA GLY A 322 12.23 -19.71 25.24
C GLY A 322 10.71 -19.88 25.28
N GLY A 323 9.96 -18.79 25.48
CA GLY A 323 8.49 -18.78 25.54
C GLY A 323 7.79 -18.18 24.31
N GLY A 324 8.52 -17.74 23.28
CA GLY A 324 7.93 -17.04 22.12
C GLY A 324 7.74 -17.92 20.89
N SER A 325 6.58 -17.78 20.23
CA SER A 325 6.16 -18.58 19.07
C SER A 325 5.95 -17.73 17.80
N ALA A 326 7.03 -17.17 17.24
CA ALA A 326 6.97 -16.57 15.90
C ALA A 326 6.65 -17.61 14.80
N SER A 327 6.85 -18.91 15.08
CA SER A 327 6.58 -20.03 14.16
C SER A 327 5.11 -20.38 13.97
N ASP A 328 4.24 -20.11 14.95
CA ASP A 328 2.91 -20.75 15.01
C ASP A 328 1.90 -20.08 14.07
N SER A 329 2.00 -18.75 13.91
CA SER A 329 1.20 -17.97 12.96
C SER A 329 1.59 -18.27 11.50
N ILE A 330 2.88 -18.44 11.23
CA ILE A 330 3.39 -18.85 9.90
C ILE A 330 3.03 -20.31 9.62
N GLY A 331 3.12 -21.18 10.63
CA GLY A 331 2.78 -22.60 10.53
C GLY A 331 1.32 -22.83 10.14
N SER A 332 0.37 -22.18 10.83
CA SER A 332 -1.06 -22.30 10.53
C SER A 332 -1.44 -21.77 9.13
N GLN A 333 -0.86 -20.64 8.69
CA GLN A 333 -1.06 -20.13 7.33
C GLN A 333 -0.43 -21.04 6.27
N SER A 334 0.75 -21.61 6.55
CA SER A 334 1.41 -22.57 5.65
C SER A 334 0.58 -23.84 5.47
N THR A 335 -0.06 -24.36 6.52
CA THR A 335 -0.96 -25.51 6.43
C THR A 335 -2.17 -25.19 5.56
N SER A 336 -2.82 -24.04 5.79
CA SER A 336 -3.95 -23.60 4.95
C SER A 336 -3.56 -23.44 3.47
N LEU A 337 -2.35 -22.98 3.16
CA LEU A 337 -1.87 -22.87 1.78
C LEU A 337 -1.59 -24.24 1.16
N ALA A 338 -1.01 -25.17 1.92
CA ALA A 338 -0.75 -26.53 1.47
C ALA A 338 -2.04 -27.28 1.10
N GLU A 339 -3.10 -27.08 1.88
CA GLU A 339 -4.44 -27.62 1.59
C GLU A 339 -5.06 -27.05 0.29
N LEU A 340 -4.67 -25.83 -0.11
CA LEU A 340 -5.03 -25.22 -1.40
C LEU A 340 -4.14 -25.71 -2.57
N GLY A 341 -3.24 -26.67 -2.33
CA GLY A 341 -2.27 -27.14 -3.31
C GLY A 341 -1.16 -26.12 -3.62
N ALA A 342 -0.98 -25.12 -2.76
CA ALA A 342 -0.02 -24.05 -2.89
C ALA A 342 1.12 -24.17 -1.87
N SER A 343 2.20 -23.42 -2.06
CA SER A 343 3.26 -23.31 -1.06
C SER A 343 3.46 -21.89 -0.56
N ALA A 344 3.90 -21.73 0.68
CA ALA A 344 4.29 -20.44 1.23
C ALA A 344 5.40 -19.77 0.39
N THR A 345 6.34 -20.57 -0.15
CA THR A 345 7.38 -20.11 -1.06
C THR A 345 6.82 -19.55 -2.36
N GLU A 346 5.82 -20.22 -2.96
CA GLU A 346 5.16 -19.72 -4.16
C GLU A 346 4.48 -18.37 -3.90
N LEU A 347 3.68 -18.27 -2.82
CA LEU A 347 3.03 -17.00 -2.47
C LEU A 347 4.06 -15.90 -2.19
N PHE A 348 5.15 -16.22 -1.47
CA PHE A 348 6.24 -15.29 -1.21
C PHE A 348 6.86 -14.79 -2.51
N LEU A 349 7.15 -15.67 -3.48
CA LEU A 349 7.69 -15.25 -4.78
C LEU A 349 6.68 -14.43 -5.58
N LYS A 350 5.39 -14.78 -5.57
CA LYS A 350 4.33 -13.98 -6.23
C LYS A 350 4.27 -12.55 -5.69
N LEU A 351 4.40 -12.37 -4.37
CA LEU A 351 4.31 -11.07 -3.72
C LEU A 351 5.61 -10.27 -3.75
N PHE A 352 6.77 -10.93 -3.65
CA PHE A 352 8.04 -10.27 -3.36
C PHE A 352 9.09 -10.38 -4.47
N SER A 353 8.86 -11.08 -5.58
CA SER A 353 9.88 -11.24 -6.63
C SER A 353 10.51 -9.91 -7.11
N PRO A 354 9.72 -8.86 -7.45
CA PRO A 354 10.31 -7.57 -7.81
C PRO A 354 11.05 -6.91 -6.65
N SER A 355 10.51 -7.01 -5.44
CA SER A 355 11.13 -6.50 -4.21
C SER A 355 12.46 -7.17 -3.91
N LEU A 356 12.60 -8.49 -4.12
CA LEU A 356 13.85 -9.23 -3.93
C LEU A 356 14.95 -8.73 -4.86
N VAL A 357 14.62 -8.41 -6.11
CA VAL A 357 15.58 -7.82 -7.05
C VAL A 357 16.07 -6.47 -6.53
N PHE A 358 15.17 -5.60 -6.08
CA PHE A 358 15.55 -4.29 -5.53
C PHE A 358 16.29 -4.37 -4.19
N ILE A 359 15.95 -5.34 -3.35
CA ILE A 359 16.69 -5.65 -2.12
C ILE A 359 18.12 -6.07 -2.48
N GLY A 360 18.29 -6.98 -3.44
CA GLY A 360 19.60 -7.42 -3.93
C GLY A 360 20.43 -6.27 -4.51
N LEU A 361 19.83 -5.46 -5.39
CA LEU A 361 20.47 -4.27 -5.96
C LEU A 361 20.89 -3.26 -4.89
N THR A 362 20.03 -3.03 -3.91
CA THR A 362 20.32 -2.16 -2.76
C THR A 362 21.48 -2.73 -1.95
N GLY A 363 21.45 -4.01 -1.59
CA GLY A 363 22.52 -4.68 -0.85
C GLY A 363 23.87 -4.60 -1.57
N LEU A 364 23.88 -4.86 -2.89
CA LEU A 364 25.09 -4.72 -3.71
C LEU A 364 25.62 -3.29 -3.71
N LEU A 365 24.75 -2.29 -3.86
CA LEU A 365 25.14 -0.87 -3.80
C LEU A 365 25.74 -0.51 -2.42
N MET A 366 25.12 -0.98 -1.34
CA MET A 366 25.60 -0.74 0.02
C MET A 366 26.97 -1.39 0.26
N LEU A 367 27.13 -2.66 -0.11
CA LEU A 367 28.41 -3.36 -0.01
C LEU A 367 29.49 -2.67 -0.85
N TRP A 368 29.16 -2.27 -2.08
CA TRP A 368 30.05 -1.50 -2.94
C TRP A 368 30.47 -0.18 -2.29
N THR A 369 29.52 0.55 -1.68
CA THR A 369 29.80 1.82 -0.97
C THR A 369 30.78 1.64 0.20
N ILE A 370 30.71 0.50 0.89
CA ILE A 370 31.59 0.18 2.02
C ILE A 370 32.97 -0.27 1.53
N TRP A 371 33.02 -1.00 0.42
CA TRP A 371 34.26 -1.57 -0.12
C TRP A 371 35.09 -0.56 -0.94
N GLU A 372 34.44 0.40 -1.60
CA GLU A 372 35.11 1.40 -2.43
C GLU A 372 35.86 2.43 -1.57
N ASN A 373 37.19 2.47 -1.70
CA ASN A 373 38.06 3.36 -0.93
C ASN A 373 38.22 4.77 -1.56
N ASP A 374 37.96 4.91 -2.86
CA ASP A 374 38.27 6.13 -3.62
C ASP A 374 37.17 7.21 -3.51
N GLY A 375 36.03 6.85 -2.90
CA GLY A 375 34.89 7.74 -2.65
C GLY A 375 34.20 8.26 -3.91
N THR A 376 34.41 7.65 -5.07
CA THR A 376 33.83 8.07 -6.36
C THR A 376 32.32 7.88 -6.35
N MET A 377 31.83 6.73 -5.91
CA MET A 377 30.39 6.51 -5.74
C MET A 377 29.78 7.52 -4.78
N MET A 378 30.46 7.81 -3.67
CA MET A 378 30.00 8.77 -2.67
C MET A 378 29.83 10.17 -3.26
N ARG A 379 30.80 10.63 -4.07
CA ARG A 379 30.71 11.92 -4.77
C ARG A 379 29.58 11.93 -5.81
N LYS A 380 29.45 10.86 -6.60
CA LYS A 380 28.42 10.74 -7.64
C LYS A 380 27.00 10.73 -7.07
N THR A 381 26.81 10.12 -5.90
CA THR A 381 25.51 10.02 -5.23
C THR A 381 25.26 11.13 -4.20
N ASN A 382 26.00 12.23 -4.28
CA ASN A 382 25.91 13.36 -3.36
C ASN A 382 25.97 12.93 -1.87
N GLY A 383 26.71 11.86 -1.54
CA GLY A 383 26.83 11.34 -0.18
C GLY A 383 25.53 10.88 0.48
N PHE A 384 24.47 10.60 -0.29
CA PHE A 384 23.17 10.22 0.27
C PHE A 384 23.07 8.74 0.66
N VAL A 385 23.85 7.85 0.04
CA VAL A 385 23.76 6.40 0.30
C VAL A 385 24.03 6.02 1.77
N PRO A 386 24.99 6.62 2.49
CA PRO A 386 25.14 6.40 3.92
C PRO A 386 23.89 6.70 4.75
N TYR A 387 23.08 7.69 4.37
CA TYR A 387 21.81 7.96 5.05
C TYR A 387 20.82 6.82 4.84
N PHE A 388 20.74 6.27 3.64
CA PHE A 388 19.90 5.09 3.39
C PHE A 388 20.41 3.85 4.13
N ILE A 389 21.73 3.65 4.22
CA ILE A 389 22.33 2.54 4.99
C ILE A 389 21.93 2.63 6.47
N ILE A 390 22.16 3.76 7.13
CA ILE A 390 21.84 3.89 8.56
C ILE A 390 20.33 3.82 8.81
N SER A 391 19.52 4.33 7.88
CA SER A 391 18.06 4.25 7.95
C SER A 391 17.56 2.81 7.85
N LEU A 392 18.04 2.06 6.85
CA LEU A 392 17.65 0.66 6.65
C LEU A 392 18.19 -0.22 7.79
N ALA A 393 19.40 0.02 8.28
CA ALA A 393 19.92 -0.69 9.46
C ALA A 393 19.04 -0.47 10.71
N GLY A 394 18.65 0.79 10.98
CA GLY A 394 17.74 1.10 12.07
C GLY A 394 16.37 0.43 11.93
N LEU A 395 15.77 0.51 10.73
CA LEU A 395 14.49 -0.13 10.45
C LEU A 395 14.56 -1.67 10.48
N THR A 396 15.67 -2.28 10.07
CA THR A 396 15.90 -3.72 10.23
C THR A 396 15.92 -4.12 11.71
N GLY A 397 16.48 -3.29 12.59
CA GLY A 397 16.39 -3.50 14.04
C GLY A 397 14.94 -3.48 14.56
N VAL A 398 14.14 -2.51 14.11
CA VAL A 398 12.70 -2.44 14.46
C VAL A 398 11.92 -3.62 13.89
N PHE A 399 12.19 -4.00 12.64
CA PHE A 399 11.59 -5.16 11.99
C PHE A 399 11.89 -6.44 12.79
N ALA A 400 13.16 -6.65 13.16
CA ALA A 400 13.58 -7.80 13.95
C ALA A 400 12.91 -7.83 15.33
N LEU A 401 12.78 -6.68 16.00
CA LEU A 401 12.06 -6.59 17.27
C LEU A 401 10.61 -7.07 17.16
N TYR A 402 9.85 -6.60 16.17
CA TYR A 402 8.46 -7.05 15.99
C TYR A 402 8.34 -8.50 15.52
N PHE A 403 9.23 -8.93 14.63
CA PHE A 403 9.23 -10.29 14.12
C PHE A 403 9.52 -11.30 15.23
N LEU A 404 10.57 -11.06 16.03
CA LEU A 404 10.93 -11.91 17.16
C LEU A 404 9.91 -11.83 18.29
N GLY A 405 9.29 -10.67 18.48
CA GLY A 405 8.21 -10.49 19.46
C GLY A 405 6.87 -11.12 19.08
N SER A 406 6.75 -11.75 17.90
CA SER A 406 5.51 -12.33 17.35
C SER A 406 4.31 -11.37 17.42
N TYR A 407 4.57 -10.06 17.28
CA TYR A 407 3.51 -9.05 17.44
C TYR A 407 2.71 -8.88 16.15
N GLY A 408 1.83 -9.86 15.89
CA GLY A 408 0.97 -9.90 14.71
C GLY A 408 1.73 -9.65 13.41
N ASN A 409 1.08 -8.98 12.46
CA ASN A 409 1.68 -8.64 11.16
C ASN A 409 2.46 -7.29 11.19
N MET A 410 2.82 -6.76 12.37
CA MET A 410 3.42 -5.42 12.48
C MET A 410 4.76 -5.29 11.75
N TYR A 411 5.55 -6.36 11.69
CA TYR A 411 6.81 -6.39 10.95
C TYR A 411 6.61 -6.16 9.44
N PHE A 412 5.47 -6.59 8.86
CA PHE A 412 5.15 -6.31 7.45
C PHE A 412 4.84 -4.83 7.20
N ARG A 413 4.35 -4.08 8.21
CA ARG A 413 4.19 -2.62 8.11
C ARG A 413 5.56 -1.93 8.01
N VAL A 414 6.53 -2.36 8.82
CA VAL A 414 7.92 -1.86 8.76
C VAL A 414 8.55 -2.22 7.41
N LEU A 415 8.32 -3.44 6.91
CA LEU A 415 8.77 -3.84 5.58
C LEU A 415 8.21 -2.92 4.48
N GLY A 416 6.92 -2.58 4.54
CA GLY A 416 6.32 -1.62 3.60
C GLY A 416 7.04 -0.28 3.56
N LEU A 417 7.42 0.25 4.73
CA LEU A 417 8.24 1.46 4.83
C LEU A 417 9.66 1.27 4.26
N MET A 418 10.33 0.17 4.61
CA MET A 418 11.66 -0.15 4.10
C MET A 418 11.66 -0.25 2.57
N LEU A 419 10.60 -0.80 1.99
CA LEU A 419 10.47 -0.94 0.54
C LEU A 419 10.41 0.41 -0.19
N VAL A 420 9.96 1.50 0.44
CA VAL A 420 10.08 2.86 -0.14
C VAL A 420 11.55 3.25 -0.30
N LEU A 421 12.35 3.06 0.75
CA LEU A 421 13.79 3.36 0.73
C LEU A 421 14.51 2.45 -0.27
N ILE A 422 14.19 1.15 -0.25
CA ILE A 422 14.75 0.14 -1.16
C ILE A 422 14.41 0.42 -2.62
N THR A 423 13.20 0.92 -2.92
CA THR A 423 12.86 1.35 -4.28
C THR A 423 13.83 2.43 -4.75
N ILE A 424 14.04 3.48 -3.95
CA ILE A 424 14.92 4.61 -4.31
C ILE A 424 16.39 4.16 -4.41
N THR A 425 16.91 3.41 -3.44
CA THR A 425 18.30 2.95 -3.45
C THR A 425 18.55 1.93 -4.55
N GLY A 426 17.62 1.02 -4.80
CA GLY A 426 17.69 0.07 -5.91
C GLY A 426 17.68 0.78 -7.26
N SER A 427 16.87 1.83 -7.43
CA SER A 427 16.92 2.69 -8.62
C SER A 427 18.28 3.37 -8.79
N ILE A 428 18.84 3.94 -7.71
CA ILE A 428 20.18 4.55 -7.73
C ILE A 428 21.22 3.51 -8.14
N ALA A 429 21.11 2.26 -7.66
CA ALA A 429 22.01 1.17 -8.05
C ALA A 429 21.97 0.89 -9.55
N ILE A 430 20.77 0.84 -10.15
CA ILE A 430 20.60 0.62 -11.61
C ILE A 430 21.19 1.81 -12.39
N VAL A 431 20.87 3.04 -12.00
CA VAL A 431 21.38 4.25 -12.69
C VAL A 431 22.90 4.33 -12.57
N TYR A 432 23.46 4.08 -11.39
CA TYR A 432 24.91 4.06 -11.17
C TYR A 432 25.59 2.99 -12.03
N GLY A 433 25.03 1.77 -12.02
CA GLY A 433 25.50 0.65 -12.84
C GLY A 433 25.49 0.98 -14.35
N LEU A 434 24.44 1.63 -14.85
CA LEU A 434 24.35 2.02 -16.26
C LEU A 434 25.33 3.13 -16.66
N THR A 435 25.45 4.16 -15.83
CA THR A 435 26.17 5.38 -16.18
C THR A 435 27.67 5.29 -15.97
N THR A 436 28.09 4.50 -14.98
CA THR A 436 29.49 4.38 -14.59
C THR A 436 30.04 3.02 -14.98
N PHE A 437 29.49 1.95 -14.41
CA PHE A 437 30.04 0.62 -14.56
C PHE A 437 29.92 0.08 -16.00
N ALA A 438 28.75 0.22 -16.61
CA ALA A 438 28.47 -0.34 -17.94
C ALA A 438 29.21 0.40 -19.06
N ARG A 439 29.40 1.72 -18.95
CA ARG A 439 30.15 2.49 -19.95
C ARG A 439 31.62 2.06 -20.03
N GLU A 440 32.19 1.65 -18.91
CA GLU A 440 33.60 1.28 -18.82
C GLU A 440 33.85 -0.21 -19.12
N HIS A 441 32.87 -1.09 -18.82
CA HIS A 441 33.11 -2.54 -18.77
C HIS A 441 32.12 -3.43 -19.52
N LEU A 442 31.00 -2.90 -20.05
CA LEU A 442 29.94 -3.73 -20.62
C LEU A 442 29.60 -3.38 -22.09
N PRO A 443 29.07 -4.34 -22.87
CA PRO A 443 28.71 -4.12 -24.27
C PRO A 443 27.49 -3.21 -24.46
N ALA A 444 27.31 -2.69 -25.67
CA ALA A 444 26.24 -1.75 -26.04
C ALA A 444 24.79 -2.22 -25.77
N GLY A 445 24.58 -3.50 -25.45
CA GLY A 445 23.25 -4.10 -25.22
C GLY A 445 22.65 -3.92 -23.82
N VAL A 446 23.40 -3.39 -22.83
CA VAL A 446 22.93 -3.31 -21.43
C VAL A 446 21.65 -2.48 -21.28
N HIS A 447 21.48 -1.41 -22.06
CA HIS A 447 20.24 -0.62 -22.03
C HIS A 447 19.01 -1.46 -22.41
N GLY A 448 19.13 -2.35 -23.39
CA GLY A 448 18.06 -3.26 -23.78
C GLY A 448 17.70 -4.23 -22.66
N ILE A 449 18.70 -4.76 -21.94
CA ILE A 449 18.49 -5.64 -20.79
C ILE A 449 17.75 -4.90 -19.67
N VAL A 450 18.13 -3.67 -19.35
CA VAL A 450 17.44 -2.89 -18.31
C VAL A 450 16.00 -2.56 -18.71
N ILE A 451 15.77 -2.17 -19.97
CA ILE A 451 14.41 -1.90 -20.48
C ILE A 451 13.54 -3.16 -20.38
N VAL A 452 14.01 -4.30 -20.89
CA VAL A 452 13.28 -5.57 -20.83
C VAL A 452 13.08 -6.02 -19.39
N GLY A 453 14.10 -5.89 -18.55
CA GLY A 453 14.05 -6.23 -17.13
C GLY A 453 13.03 -5.39 -16.38
N LEU A 454 13.03 -4.06 -16.52
CA LEU A 454 12.05 -3.18 -15.90
C LEU A 454 10.63 -3.44 -16.41
N GLY A 455 10.45 -3.67 -17.72
CA GLY A 455 9.15 -4.04 -18.29
C GLY A 455 8.63 -5.36 -17.71
N PHE A 456 9.49 -6.36 -17.58
CA PHE A 456 9.13 -7.65 -16.99
C PHE A 456 8.82 -7.56 -15.50
N LEU A 457 9.64 -6.83 -14.73
CA LEU A 457 9.39 -6.58 -13.31
C LEU A 457 8.08 -5.82 -13.10
N LEU A 458 7.76 -4.86 -13.96
CA LEU A 458 6.51 -4.13 -13.91
C LEU A 458 5.31 -5.07 -14.11
N LEU A 459 5.37 -5.96 -15.10
CA LEU A 459 4.30 -6.94 -15.33
C LEU A 459 4.11 -7.86 -14.10
N ILE A 460 5.19 -8.40 -13.54
CA ILE A 460 5.09 -9.26 -12.34
C ILE A 460 4.48 -8.48 -11.17
N SER A 461 4.95 -7.25 -10.94
CA SER A 461 4.48 -6.44 -9.82
C SER A 461 2.99 -6.12 -9.93
N LEU A 462 2.55 -5.66 -11.12
CA LEU A 462 1.17 -5.21 -11.32
C LEU A 462 0.13 -6.33 -11.21
N VAL A 463 0.48 -7.59 -11.47
CA VAL A 463 -0.44 -8.74 -11.31
C VAL A 463 -0.71 -9.07 -9.83
N ALA A 464 0.13 -8.58 -8.92
CA ALA A 464 0.00 -8.83 -7.48
C ALA A 464 -0.50 -7.62 -6.65
N VAL A 465 -0.69 -6.44 -7.28
CA VAL A 465 -1.09 -5.21 -6.57
C VAL A 465 -2.50 -5.29 -5.97
N PHE A 466 -3.47 -5.79 -6.72
CA PHE A 466 -4.84 -5.97 -6.23
C PHE A 466 -5.06 -7.38 -5.68
N PRO A 467 -5.76 -7.54 -4.55
CA PRO A 467 -6.15 -8.87 -4.07
C PRO A 467 -6.94 -9.66 -5.11
N SER A 468 -6.49 -10.90 -5.35
CA SER A 468 -7.13 -11.82 -6.29
C SER A 468 -6.77 -13.28 -5.99
N PRO A 469 -7.47 -14.26 -6.60
CA PRO A 469 -7.15 -15.67 -6.42
C PRO A 469 -5.71 -16.04 -6.81
N TYR A 470 -5.02 -15.23 -7.61
CA TYR A 470 -3.61 -15.42 -7.93
C TYR A 470 -2.72 -15.46 -6.67
N ILE A 471 -3.01 -14.61 -5.67
CA ILE A 471 -2.34 -14.56 -4.38
C ILE A 471 -3.18 -15.18 -3.25
N TYR A 472 -4.11 -16.08 -3.59
CA TYR A 472 -5.01 -16.75 -2.64
C TYR A 472 -5.81 -15.78 -1.78
N SER A 473 -6.32 -14.69 -2.37
CA SER A 473 -7.17 -13.72 -1.69
C SER A 473 -8.42 -13.41 -2.51
N ALA A 474 -9.49 -13.00 -1.83
CA ALA A 474 -10.64 -12.39 -2.47
C ALA A 474 -10.44 -10.88 -2.64
N SER A 475 -11.04 -10.31 -3.68
CA SER A 475 -11.18 -8.86 -3.84
C SER A 475 -11.97 -8.27 -2.67
N PRO A 476 -11.55 -7.14 -2.09
CA PRO A 476 -12.29 -6.44 -1.05
C PRO A 476 -13.39 -5.51 -1.62
N HIS A 477 -13.93 -5.82 -2.81
CA HIS A 477 -14.99 -5.03 -3.44
C HIS A 477 -16.25 -5.06 -2.57
N VAL A 478 -16.74 -3.88 -2.21
CA VAL A 478 -18.02 -3.69 -1.52
C VAL A 478 -19.02 -3.14 -2.54
N THR A 479 -20.12 -3.86 -2.74
CA THR A 479 -21.16 -3.51 -3.72
C THR A 479 -22.30 -2.71 -3.08
N ASP A 480 -23.09 -2.03 -3.91
CA ASP A 480 -24.32 -1.36 -3.46
C ASP A 480 -25.34 -2.34 -2.87
N MET A 481 -25.50 -3.52 -3.48
CA MET A 481 -26.40 -4.55 -2.98
C MET A 481 -25.93 -5.10 -1.63
N SER A 482 -24.63 -5.31 -1.45
CA SER A 482 -24.08 -5.70 -0.15
C SER A 482 -24.32 -4.61 0.91
N MET A 483 -24.01 -3.34 0.60
CA MET A 483 -24.17 -2.25 1.57
C MET A 483 -25.64 -2.00 1.93
N SER A 484 -26.54 -1.98 0.94
CA SER A 484 -27.98 -1.78 1.15
C SER A 484 -28.66 -2.94 1.89
N GLY A 485 -28.23 -4.19 1.64
CA GLY A 485 -28.71 -5.36 2.38
C GLY A 485 -28.34 -5.29 3.85
N HIS A 486 -27.08 -4.96 4.16
CA HIS A 486 -26.65 -4.75 5.55
C HIS A 486 -27.41 -3.60 6.22
N GLN A 487 -27.60 -2.48 5.53
CA GLN A 487 -28.38 -1.35 6.04
C GLN A 487 -29.82 -1.76 6.36
N THR A 488 -30.50 -2.42 5.42
CA THR A 488 -31.88 -2.87 5.58
C THR A 488 -32.02 -3.85 6.74
N ALA A 489 -31.10 -4.81 6.84
CA ALA A 489 -31.06 -5.77 7.94
C ALA A 489 -30.87 -5.08 9.29
N PHE A 490 -29.97 -4.11 9.41
CA PHE A 490 -29.75 -3.40 10.67
C PHE A 490 -30.91 -2.48 11.06
N ASP A 491 -31.56 -1.84 10.09
CA ASP A 491 -32.68 -0.91 10.34
C ASP A 491 -33.97 -1.64 10.74
N ASN A 492 -34.13 -2.91 10.33
CA ASN A 492 -35.35 -3.70 10.57
C ASN A 492 -35.15 -4.88 11.53
N ARG A 493 -34.06 -4.88 12.30
CA ARG A 493 -33.75 -5.96 13.25
C ARG A 493 -34.67 -5.94 14.46
N ASP A 494 -34.89 -7.11 15.05
CA ASP A 494 -35.21 -7.19 16.48
C ASP A 494 -33.94 -6.88 17.31
N GLU A 495 -34.05 -5.96 18.26
CA GLU A 495 -32.91 -5.53 19.09
C GLU A 495 -32.36 -6.64 19.98
N ASN A 496 -33.16 -7.67 20.30
CA ASN A 496 -32.75 -8.80 21.12
C ASN A 496 -32.07 -9.92 20.33
N VAL A 497 -32.06 -9.83 18.99
CA VAL A 497 -31.50 -10.86 18.10
C VAL A 497 -30.18 -10.35 17.52
N THR A 498 -29.09 -11.06 17.80
CA THR A 498 -27.76 -10.68 17.30
C THR A 498 -27.48 -11.22 15.90
N PHE A 499 -26.56 -10.55 15.19
CA PHE A 499 -26.10 -10.96 13.88
C PHE A 499 -24.88 -11.88 13.96
N VAL A 500 -24.85 -12.85 13.07
CA VAL A 500 -23.70 -13.68 12.75
C VAL A 500 -23.47 -13.69 11.24
N GLY A 501 -22.23 -13.95 10.83
CA GLY A 501 -21.86 -14.03 9.42
C GLY A 501 -20.99 -15.25 9.09
N ILE A 502 -20.73 -15.50 7.81
CA ILE A 502 -19.79 -16.57 7.42
C ILE A 502 -18.38 -16.15 7.83
N ARG A 503 -17.73 -16.93 8.70
CA ARG A 503 -16.37 -16.71 9.23
C ARG A 503 -16.18 -15.47 10.11
N ALA A 504 -16.89 -14.39 9.86
CA ALA A 504 -16.89 -13.19 10.68
C ALA A 504 -18.26 -12.49 10.58
N GLY A 505 -18.70 -11.86 11.67
CA GLY A 505 -19.92 -11.08 11.69
C GLY A 505 -19.79 -9.76 10.91
N PRO A 506 -20.91 -9.08 10.61
CA PRO A 506 -20.95 -7.87 9.79
C PRO A 506 -20.46 -6.61 10.51
N ASN A 507 -19.51 -6.73 11.45
CA ASN A 507 -19.03 -5.64 12.29
C ASN A 507 -18.57 -4.42 11.49
N ARG A 508 -17.78 -4.66 10.43
CA ARG A 508 -17.23 -3.59 9.59
C ARG A 508 -18.29 -2.85 8.79
N TYR A 509 -19.34 -3.54 8.35
CA TYR A 509 -20.50 -2.90 7.73
C TYR A 509 -21.28 -2.05 8.75
N ALA A 510 -21.44 -2.55 9.98
CA ALA A 510 -22.07 -1.77 11.04
C ALA A 510 -21.27 -0.50 11.35
N ASP A 511 -19.94 -0.56 11.43
CA ASP A 511 -19.08 0.61 11.60
C ASP A 511 -19.33 1.65 10.49
N ALA A 512 -19.31 1.22 9.23
CA ALA A 512 -19.52 2.09 8.06
C ALA A 512 -20.89 2.77 8.04
N ILE A 513 -21.91 2.06 8.52
CA ILE A 513 -23.30 2.51 8.52
C ILE A 513 -23.57 3.48 9.66
N ARG A 514 -23.20 3.10 10.90
CA ARG A 514 -23.49 3.85 12.13
C ARG A 514 -22.62 5.10 12.27
N GLY A 515 -21.38 5.04 11.81
CA GLY A 515 -20.43 6.16 11.91
C GLY A 515 -20.07 6.52 13.35
N GLU A 516 -19.96 5.53 14.23
CA GLU A 516 -19.58 5.68 15.63
C GLU A 516 -18.05 5.70 15.80
N LEU A 517 -17.56 6.36 16.86
CA LEU A 517 -16.13 6.39 17.19
C LEU A 517 -15.63 5.00 17.61
N THR A 518 -16.41 4.31 18.44
CA THR A 518 -16.08 2.97 18.94
C THR A 518 -16.33 1.93 17.86
N ARG A 519 -15.33 1.06 17.63
CA ARG A 519 -15.44 -0.05 16.68
C ARG A 519 -16.46 -1.09 17.20
N ASN A 520 -17.32 -1.56 16.32
CA ASN A 520 -18.21 -2.67 16.60
C ASN A 520 -17.42 -3.99 16.68
N GLN A 521 -17.73 -4.78 17.71
CA GLN A 521 -17.20 -6.12 17.95
C GLN A 521 -18.30 -7.08 18.42
N GLN A 522 -19.57 -6.69 18.24
CA GLN A 522 -20.72 -7.40 18.79
C GLN A 522 -21.08 -8.69 18.03
N TYR A 523 -20.61 -8.81 16.78
CA TYR A 523 -21.10 -9.86 15.88
C TYR A 523 -20.03 -10.89 15.56
N ASP A 524 -20.40 -12.17 15.67
CA ASP A 524 -19.47 -13.29 15.48
C ASP A 524 -19.61 -13.97 14.12
N GLY A 525 -18.63 -14.80 13.81
CA GLY A 525 -18.64 -15.67 12.65
C GLY A 525 -19.11 -17.07 12.99
N ILE A 526 -19.97 -17.65 12.17
CA ILE A 526 -20.27 -19.08 12.24
C ILE A 526 -19.17 -19.89 11.55
N THR A 527 -18.95 -21.09 12.03
CA THR A 527 -18.02 -22.12 11.53
C THR A 527 -18.72 -23.10 10.60
N SER A 528 -17.95 -23.89 9.84
CA SER A 528 -18.51 -24.93 8.97
C SER A 528 -19.10 -26.11 9.74
N GLU A 529 -18.55 -26.42 10.92
CA GLU A 529 -19.07 -27.46 11.82
C GLU A 529 -20.45 -27.09 12.37
N GLU A 530 -20.66 -25.82 12.74
CA GLU A 530 -21.98 -25.31 13.15
C GLU A 530 -23.04 -25.47 12.03
N ILE A 531 -22.64 -25.27 10.76
CA ILE A 531 -23.53 -25.49 9.62
C ILE A 531 -23.89 -26.97 9.46
N ASP A 532 -22.91 -27.88 9.58
CA ASP A 532 -23.13 -29.32 9.40
C ASP A 532 -23.97 -29.92 10.55
N ASN A 533 -23.80 -29.45 11.77
CA ASN A 533 -24.52 -29.93 12.96
C ASN A 533 -25.96 -29.38 13.05
N GLY A 534 -26.32 -28.43 12.19
CA GLY A 534 -27.62 -27.78 12.15
C GLY A 534 -27.64 -26.49 12.95
N LEU A 535 -27.86 -25.37 12.27
CA LEU A 535 -27.72 -24.01 12.81
C LEU A 535 -28.65 -23.72 13.99
N SER A 536 -29.90 -24.18 13.95
CA SER A 536 -30.87 -24.02 15.05
C SER A 536 -30.47 -24.72 16.34
N ARG A 537 -29.55 -25.71 16.26
CA ARG A 537 -29.05 -26.43 17.45
C ARG A 537 -27.85 -25.77 18.10
N GLN A 538 -27.26 -24.76 17.46
CA GLN A 538 -26.03 -24.12 17.92
C GLN A 538 -26.30 -22.96 18.86
N TYR A 539 -27.53 -22.45 18.90
CA TYR A 539 -27.89 -21.25 19.64
C TYR A 539 -29.09 -21.52 20.53
N ILE A 540 -28.99 -21.05 21.78
CA ILE A 540 -30.11 -20.99 22.73
C ILE A 540 -31.05 -19.87 22.29
N ASP A 541 -30.50 -18.67 22.08
CA ASP A 541 -31.28 -17.53 21.60
C ASP A 541 -31.25 -17.42 20.07
N ASP A 542 -32.25 -16.77 19.50
CA ASP A 542 -32.38 -16.53 18.07
C ASP A 542 -31.19 -15.76 17.47
N ARG A 543 -30.92 -15.99 16.17
CA ARG A 543 -29.83 -15.32 15.44
C ARG A 543 -30.26 -14.88 14.05
N TYR A 544 -29.68 -13.77 13.60
CA TYR A 544 -29.65 -13.39 12.20
C TYR A 544 -28.37 -13.84 11.53
N LEU A 545 -28.43 -14.74 10.55
CA LEU A 545 -27.28 -15.14 9.74
C LEU A 545 -27.26 -14.39 8.40
N ILE A 546 -26.17 -13.68 8.15
CA ILE A 546 -25.89 -13.03 6.88
C ILE A 546 -25.01 -13.92 6.01
N VAL A 547 -25.43 -14.11 4.76
CA VAL A 547 -24.63 -14.75 3.71
C VAL A 547 -24.59 -13.86 2.48
N THR A 548 -23.39 -13.47 2.04
CA THR A 548 -23.21 -12.60 0.87
C THR A 548 -22.58 -13.31 -0.33
N GLN A 549 -22.67 -12.70 -1.51
CA GLN A 549 -21.92 -13.16 -2.68
C GLN A 549 -20.42 -13.00 -2.51
N ALA A 550 -19.97 -12.03 -1.70
CA ALA A 550 -18.57 -11.90 -1.33
C ALA A 550 -18.09 -13.12 -0.53
N ASP A 551 -18.90 -13.61 0.41
CA ASP A 551 -18.60 -14.84 1.17
C ASP A 551 -18.57 -16.07 0.26
N LYS A 552 -19.59 -16.25 -0.60
CA LYS A 552 -19.63 -17.35 -1.58
C LYS A 552 -18.43 -17.30 -2.53
N GLY A 553 -18.06 -16.13 -3.04
CA GLY A 553 -16.91 -15.96 -3.92
C GLY A 553 -15.58 -16.24 -3.21
N ARG A 554 -15.44 -15.76 -1.97
CA ARG A 554 -14.25 -15.95 -1.14
C ARG A 554 -14.06 -17.43 -0.81
N GLU A 555 -15.05 -18.07 -0.20
CA GLU A 555 -14.91 -19.43 0.29
C GLU A 555 -14.89 -20.47 -0.85
N LEU A 556 -15.74 -20.32 -1.86
CA LEU A 556 -15.89 -21.35 -2.91
C LEU A 556 -14.86 -21.21 -4.05
N ARG A 557 -14.35 -20.01 -4.32
CA ARG A 557 -13.45 -19.78 -5.46
C ARG A 557 -12.05 -19.34 -5.05
N ALA A 558 -11.92 -18.31 -4.21
CA ALA A 558 -10.59 -17.86 -3.77
C ALA A 558 -9.93 -18.88 -2.82
N TYR A 559 -10.72 -19.48 -1.93
CA TYR A 559 -10.26 -20.50 -0.98
C TYR A 559 -10.67 -21.92 -1.36
N GLN A 560 -11.22 -22.16 -2.55
CA GLN A 560 -11.47 -23.50 -3.09
C GLN A 560 -12.12 -24.49 -2.09
N GLU A 561 -13.12 -24.05 -1.34
CA GLU A 561 -13.84 -24.86 -0.35
C GLU A 561 -12.99 -25.33 0.85
N LEU A 562 -11.86 -24.66 1.13
CA LEU A 562 -10.94 -24.97 2.23
C LEU A 562 -11.63 -25.07 3.60
N ARG A 563 -12.55 -24.15 3.89
CA ARG A 563 -13.28 -24.11 5.17
C ARG A 563 -14.76 -24.39 5.02
N TYR A 564 -15.38 -23.80 4.00
CA TYR A 564 -16.81 -23.93 3.72
C TYR A 564 -17.01 -24.48 2.32
N SER A 565 -17.70 -25.61 2.25
CA SER A 565 -18.09 -26.26 1.01
C SER A 565 -19.31 -25.61 0.36
N ARG A 566 -19.45 -25.82 -0.95
CA ARG A 566 -20.65 -25.41 -1.69
C ARG A 566 -21.90 -26.05 -1.12
N ARG A 567 -21.80 -27.32 -0.70
CA ARG A 567 -22.91 -28.05 -0.08
C ARG A 567 -23.36 -27.39 1.21
N GLN A 568 -22.42 -27.02 2.09
CA GLN A 568 -22.71 -26.33 3.35
C GLN A 568 -23.41 -24.99 3.10
N LEU A 569 -22.81 -24.11 2.28
CA LEU A 569 -23.39 -22.78 2.03
C LEU A 569 -24.76 -22.84 1.33
N ASN A 570 -24.98 -23.83 0.46
CA ASN A 570 -26.29 -24.04 -0.18
C ASN A 570 -27.33 -24.68 0.75
N SER A 571 -26.89 -25.37 1.82
CA SER A 571 -27.81 -26.04 2.75
C SER A 571 -28.51 -25.07 3.71
N VAL A 572 -27.92 -23.90 3.97
CA VAL A 572 -28.36 -22.93 5.00
C VAL A 572 -29.86 -22.68 4.95
N GLY A 573 -30.40 -22.27 3.80
CA GLY A 573 -31.82 -21.95 3.65
C GLY A 573 -32.78 -23.15 3.69
N GLY A 574 -32.26 -24.38 3.69
CA GLY A 574 -33.05 -25.61 3.79
C GLY A 574 -32.97 -26.28 5.16
N GLN A 575 -32.23 -25.73 6.11
CA GLN A 575 -32.10 -26.31 7.45
C GLN A 575 -33.36 -26.07 8.30
N TYR A 576 -33.66 -27.02 9.19
CA TYR A 576 -34.77 -26.88 10.12
C TYR A 576 -34.55 -25.69 11.05
N GLY A 577 -35.59 -24.88 11.24
CA GLY A 577 -35.53 -23.68 12.08
C GLY A 577 -34.81 -22.49 11.44
N VAL A 578 -34.47 -22.55 10.15
CA VAL A 578 -33.81 -21.45 9.42
C VAL A 578 -34.72 -20.93 8.32
N ASN A 579 -35.04 -19.63 8.36
CA ASN A 579 -35.94 -18.99 7.40
C ASN A 579 -35.28 -17.80 6.75
N ARG A 580 -35.29 -17.73 5.41
CA ARG A 580 -34.79 -16.55 4.71
C ARG A 580 -35.81 -15.42 4.84
N VAL A 581 -35.39 -14.32 5.45
CA VAL A 581 -36.25 -13.15 5.74
C VAL A 581 -35.95 -11.96 4.82
N GLU A 582 -34.74 -11.89 4.24
CA GLU A 582 -34.36 -10.86 3.28
C GLU A 582 -33.49 -11.44 2.15
N SER A 583 -33.65 -10.92 0.93
CA SER A 583 -32.67 -11.12 -0.13
C SER A 583 -32.75 -10.01 -1.18
N ASN A 584 -31.61 -9.56 -1.67
CA ASN A 584 -31.50 -8.59 -2.76
C ASN A 584 -30.57 -9.05 -3.90
N GLY A 585 -30.36 -10.35 -4.03
CA GLY A 585 -29.49 -10.97 -5.04
C GLY A 585 -28.04 -11.17 -4.59
N GLU A 586 -27.44 -10.19 -3.91
CA GLU A 586 -26.07 -10.32 -3.37
C GLU A 586 -25.95 -10.51 -1.88
N PHE A 587 -27.05 -10.26 -1.18
CA PHE A 587 -27.20 -10.39 0.25
C PHE A 587 -28.38 -11.32 0.54
N GLU A 588 -28.21 -12.22 1.50
CA GLU A 588 -29.26 -13.07 2.04
C GLU A 588 -29.21 -13.00 3.57
N LEU A 589 -30.36 -12.70 4.19
CA LEU A 589 -30.54 -12.72 5.63
C LEU A 589 -31.42 -13.90 6.02
N TYR A 590 -30.95 -14.69 6.96
CA TYR A 590 -31.67 -15.83 7.52
C TYR A 590 -31.96 -15.57 9.00
N TYR A 591 -33.18 -15.83 9.41
CA TYR A 591 -33.57 -15.93 10.82
C TYR A 591 -33.39 -17.39 11.26
N ILE A 592 -32.61 -17.60 12.32
CA ILE A 592 -32.37 -18.90 12.94
C ILE A 592 -33.12 -18.89 14.27
N TYR A 593 -34.09 -19.79 14.40
CA TYR A 593 -34.74 -20.05 15.69
C TYR A 593 -33.77 -20.80 16.59
N GLY A 594 -33.49 -20.23 17.76
CA GLY A 594 -32.81 -20.92 18.85
C GLY A 594 -33.71 -22.02 19.43
N MET A 595 -33.11 -23.02 20.06
CA MET A 595 -33.89 -23.98 20.81
C MET A 595 -34.16 -23.41 22.21
N ASP A 596 -35.43 -23.08 22.48
CA ASP A 596 -35.95 -22.98 23.84
C ASP A 596 -35.67 -24.31 24.57
N GLU A 597 -35.19 -24.24 25.82
CA GLU A 597 -34.98 -25.44 26.67
C GLU A 597 -36.23 -26.33 26.79
#